data_AF-L9MB08-F1
#
_entry.id   AF-L9MB08-F1
#
_cell.length_a   1.000
_cell.length_b   1.000
_cell.length_c   1.000
_cell.angle_alpha   90.00
_cell.angle_beta   90.00
_cell.angle_gamma   90.00
#
_symmetry.space_group_name_H-M   'P 1'
#
loop_
_entity.id
_entity.type
_entity.pdbx_description
1 polymer ?
#
loop_
_entity_poly.entity_id
_entity_poly.type
_entity_poly.pdbx_seq_one_letter_code
_entity_poly.pdbx_strand_id
1 'polypeptide(L)'
;MTDLQHLNRDLKDYSAFNNETEWINHYINRIAEIYQKQSQCDSFMSRSFDIFFQSKEKYFFGHVPNTQDEPLEVKRLVTKP
;
A
#
# COMPACT_ATOMS: atom_id res chain seq x y z
N MET A 1 9.29 -13.21 -12.42
CA MET A 1 7.97 -13.25 -11.75
C MET A 1 7.61 -11.79 -11.46
N THR A 2 6.45 -11.30 -11.88
CA THR A 2 6.10 -9.87 -11.78
C THR A 2 5.74 -9.49 -10.34
N ASP A 3 5.94 -8.24 -9.94
CA ASP A 3 5.67 -7.79 -8.56
C ASP A 3 4.22 -8.03 -8.11
N LEU A 4 3.28 -7.96 -9.05
CA LEU A 4 1.88 -8.31 -8.83
C LEU A 4 1.68 -9.78 -8.45
N GLN A 5 2.45 -10.70 -9.02
CA GLN A 5 2.40 -12.13 -8.65
C GLN A 5 2.92 -12.34 -7.22
N HIS A 6 3.95 -11.60 -6.81
CA HIS A 6 4.45 -11.64 -5.43
C HIS A 6 3.42 -11.09 -4.44
N LEU A 7 2.77 -9.97 -4.77
CA LEU A 7 1.68 -9.42 -3.96
C LEU A 7 0.54 -10.44 -3.77
N ASN A 8 0.09 -11.09 -4.84
CA ASN A 8 -1.00 -12.07 -4.78
C ASN A 8 -0.65 -13.34 -4.01
N ARG A 9 0.61 -13.79 -4.05
CA ARG A 9 1.06 -14.96 -3.29
C ARG A 9 1.18 -14.67 -1.79
N ASP A 10 1.50 -13.44 -1.43
CA ASP A 10 1.77 -13.02 -0.04
C ASP A 10 0.57 -12.27 0.59
N LEU A 11 -0.64 -12.51 0.09
CA LEU A 11 -1.87 -12.03 0.72
C LEU A 11 -2.01 -12.67 2.11
N LYS A 12 -2.24 -11.83 3.11
CA LYS A 12 -2.35 -12.20 4.53
C LYS A 12 -3.50 -11.46 5.20
N ASP A 13 -4.30 -12.19 5.96
CA ASP A 13 -5.34 -11.62 6.81
C ASP A 13 -4.73 -10.78 7.94
N TYR A 14 -5.55 -9.90 8.53
CA TYR A 14 -5.16 -9.08 9.67
C TYR A 14 -4.61 -9.91 10.85
N SER A 15 -5.13 -11.14 11.04
CA SER A 15 -4.69 -12.08 12.09
C SER A 15 -3.22 -12.50 11.97
N ALA A 16 -2.57 -12.29 10.81
CA ALA A 16 -1.16 -12.58 10.61
C ALA A 16 -0.21 -11.47 11.11
N PHE A 17 -0.74 -10.38 11.68
CA PHE A 17 0.02 -9.20 12.10
C PHE A 17 -0.29 -8.84 13.55
N ASN A 18 0.67 -8.19 14.24
CA ASN A 18 0.49 -7.85 15.66
C ASN A 18 -0.41 -6.62 15.84
N ASN A 19 -0.51 -5.77 14.82
CA ASN A 19 -1.28 -4.54 14.84
C ASN A 19 -1.63 -4.06 13.42
N GLU A 20 -2.56 -3.11 13.36
CA GLU A 20 -3.08 -2.52 12.12
C GLU A 20 -2.01 -1.79 11.29
N THR A 21 -1.04 -1.16 11.96
CA THR A 21 0.05 -0.46 11.28
C THR A 21 0.94 -1.42 10.51
N GLU A 22 1.33 -2.55 11.10
CA GLU A 22 2.11 -3.60 10.43
C GLU A 22 1.36 -4.19 9.23
N TRP A 23 0.08 -4.47 9.41
CA TRP A 23 -0.78 -4.99 8.34
C TRP A 23 -0.84 -4.03 7.16
N ILE A 24 -1.16 -2.75 7.40
CA ILE A 24 -1.26 -1.76 6.33
C ILE A 24 0.11 -1.52 5.68
N ASN A 25 1.18 -1.38 6.46
CA ASN A 25 2.55 -1.21 5.92
C ASN A 25 2.96 -2.37 5.00
N HIS A 26 2.59 -3.62 5.31
CA HIS A 26 2.89 -4.79 4.48
C HIS A 26 2.34 -4.67 3.06
N TYR A 27 1.12 -4.12 2.92
CA TYR A 27 0.47 -3.95 1.62
C TYR A 27 0.90 -2.69 0.90
N ILE A 28 0.94 -1.55 1.59
CA ILE A 28 1.30 -0.27 0.97
C ILE A 28 2.68 -0.33 0.32
N ASN A 29 3.67 -0.92 0.99
CA ASN A 29 5.02 -1.01 0.45
C ASN A 29 5.10 -1.85 -0.84
N ARG A 30 4.37 -2.96 -0.91
CA ARG A 30 4.31 -3.79 -2.12
C ARG A 30 3.58 -3.08 -3.26
N ILE A 31 2.49 -2.38 -2.96
CA ILE A 31 1.73 -1.62 -3.98
C ILE A 31 2.58 -0.44 -4.48
N ALA A 32 3.31 0.23 -3.60
CA ALA A 32 4.17 1.36 -3.96
C ALA A 32 5.25 0.98 -4.97
N GLU A 33 5.90 -0.17 -4.78
CA GLU A 33 6.89 -0.68 -5.73
C GLU A 33 6.28 -0.93 -7.12
N ILE A 34 5.06 -1.50 -7.17
CA ILE A 34 4.32 -1.71 -8.42
C ILE A 34 4.05 -0.39 -9.11
N TYR A 35 3.47 0.59 -8.41
CA TYR A 35 3.11 1.89 -9.01
C TYR A 35 4.34 2.69 -9.44
N GLN A 36 5.46 2.60 -8.71
CA GLN A 36 6.72 3.22 -9.15
C GLN A 36 7.18 2.64 -10.49
N LYS A 37 7.28 1.30 -10.59
CA LYS A 37 7.70 0.62 -11.82
C LYS A 37 6.75 0.89 -12.99
N GLN A 38 5.44 0.87 -12.75
CA GLN A 38 4.46 1.14 -13.80
C GLN A 38 4.53 2.59 -14.30
N SER A 39 4.72 3.58 -13.42
CA SER A 39 4.89 4.99 -13.82
C SER A 39 6.13 5.28 -14.66
N GLN A 40 7.14 4.39 -14.62
CA GLN A 40 8.33 4.48 -15.47
C GLN A 40 8.10 3.88 -16.86
N CYS A 41 7.13 2.97 -16.99
CA CYS A 41 6.77 2.30 -18.23
C CYS A 41 5.69 3.04 -19.01
N ASP A 42 4.75 3.68 -18.32
CA ASP A 42 3.62 4.41 -18.90
C ASP A 42 3.59 5.87 -18.40
N SER A 43 3.78 6.82 -19.32
CA SER A 43 3.80 8.25 -19.00
C SER A 43 2.44 8.81 -18.57
N PHE A 44 1.33 8.09 -18.79
CA PHE A 44 0.01 8.46 -18.31
C PHE A 44 -0.31 7.89 -16.92
N MET A 45 0.58 7.06 -16.36
CA MET A 45 0.39 6.47 -15.05
C MET A 45 1.16 7.23 -13.97
N SER A 46 0.45 7.69 -12.94
CA SER A 46 1.09 8.26 -11.75
C SER A 46 1.69 7.15 -10.88
N ARG A 47 2.77 7.47 -10.15
CA ARG A 47 3.28 6.63 -9.06
C ARG A 47 2.41 6.71 -7.81
N SER A 48 1.63 7.76 -7.64
CA SER A 48 0.74 7.94 -6.48
C SER A 48 -0.49 7.05 -6.59
N PHE A 49 -1.07 6.66 -5.46
CA PHE A 49 -2.28 5.85 -5.42
C PHE A 49 -3.11 6.11 -4.16
N ASP A 50 -4.40 5.81 -4.24
CA ASP A 50 -5.29 5.81 -3.08
C ASP A 50 -5.51 4.37 -2.60
N ILE A 51 -5.68 4.22 -1.30
CA ILE A 51 -5.96 2.93 -0.66
C ILE A 51 -7.20 3.01 0.22
N PHE A 52 -7.88 1.87 0.31
CA PHE A 52 -9.00 1.67 1.20
C PHE A 52 -8.90 0.27 1.81
N PHE A 53 -8.73 0.22 3.13
CA PHE A 53 -8.75 -0.99 3.93
C PHE A 53 -10.03 -0.99 4.77
N GLN A 54 -10.74 -2.10 4.79
CA GLN A 54 -11.96 -2.25 5.58
C GLN A 54 -11.94 -3.56 6.33
N SER A 55 -12.29 -3.48 7.60
CA SER A 55 -12.65 -4.61 8.46
C SER A 55 -14.11 -4.46 8.89
N LYS A 56 -14.61 -5.41 9.67
CA LYS A 56 -15.98 -5.33 10.21
C LYS A 56 -16.20 -4.08 11.08
N GLU A 57 -15.17 -3.63 11.80
CA GLU A 57 -15.29 -2.60 12.85
C GLU A 57 -14.63 -1.27 12.48
N LYS A 58 -13.69 -1.29 11.53
CA LYS A 58 -12.85 -0.15 11.17
C LYS A 58 -12.67 -0.05 9.68
N TYR A 59 -12.49 1.17 9.21
CA TYR A 59 -12.02 1.46 7.87
C TYR A 59 -10.84 2.42 7.95
N PHE A 60 -9.94 2.29 7.00
CA PHE A 60 -8.78 3.12 6.84
C PHE A 60 -8.65 3.48 5.37
N PHE A 61 -8.41 4.76 5.09
CA PHE A 61 -8.20 5.25 3.74
C PHE A 61 -7.12 6.31 3.75
N GLY A 62 -6.42 6.45 2.64
CA GLY A 62 -5.36 7.42 2.53
C GLY A 62 -4.87 7.59 1.11
N HIS A 63 -4.43 8.80 0.81
CA HIS A 63 -3.66 9.08 -0.39
C HIS A 63 -2.19 8.79 -0.13
N VAL A 64 -1.56 8.04 -1.02
CA VAL A 64 -0.14 7.72 -0.98
C VAL A 64 0.56 8.46 -2.13
N PRO A 65 1.32 9.53 -1.85
CA PRO A 65 2.05 10.27 -2.89
C PRO A 65 3.09 9.42 -3.62
N ASN A 66 3.69 8.45 -2.90
CA ASN A 66 4.71 7.53 -3.41
C ASN A 66 5.91 8.24 -4.07
N THR A 67 6.30 9.40 -3.56
CA THR A 67 7.39 10.23 -4.11
C THR A 67 8.78 9.86 -3.59
N GLN A 68 8.87 8.85 -2.74
CA GLN A 68 10.07 8.47 -2.00
C GLN A 68 10.55 7.11 -2.48
N ASP A 69 11.87 6.90 -2.50
CA ASP A 69 12.45 5.59 -2.82
C ASP A 69 12.57 4.69 -1.57
N GLU A 70 12.24 5.22 -0.39
CA GLU A 70 12.24 4.51 0.89
C GLU A 70 10.88 3.87 1.21
N PRO A 71 10.84 2.80 2.03
CA PRO A 71 9.59 2.21 2.49
C PRO A 71 8.65 3.22 3.15
N LEU A 72 7.37 3.14 2.80
CA LEU A 72 6.29 3.94 3.34
C LEU A 72 5.87 3.42 4.72
N GLU A 73 5.71 4.35 5.67
CA GLU A 73 5.11 4.10 6.98
C GLU A 73 3.75 4.80 7.11
N VAL A 74 2.76 4.08 7.64
CA VAL A 74 1.38 4.54 7.90
C VAL A 74 1.28 5.79 8.77
N LYS A 75 2.31 6.14 9.55
CA LYS A 75 2.37 7.40 10.31
C LYS A 75 2.13 8.65 9.45
N ARG A 76 2.31 8.56 8.12
CA ARG A 76 2.11 9.66 7.17
C ARG A 76 0.72 9.70 6.52
N LEU A 77 -0.13 8.73 6.79
CA LEU A 77 -1.45 8.62 6.17
C LEU A 77 -2.49 9.16 7.16
N VAL A 78 -2.95 10.37 6.88
CA VAL A 78 -3.92 11.08 7.74
C VAL A 78 -5.25 10.34 7.71
N THR A 79 -5.63 9.74 8.83
CA THR A 79 -7.01 9.34 9.07
C THR A 79 -7.81 10.60 9.41
N LYS A 80 -8.87 10.85 8.64
CA LYS A 80 -9.83 11.91 9.00
C LYS A 80 -10.64 11.40 10.21
N PRO A 81 -10.84 12.22 11.26
CA PRO A 81 -11.59 11.83 12.46
C PRO A 81 -13.04 11.45 12.16
#